data_AF-A0A7X4CJF4-F1
#
_entry.id   AF-A0A7X4CJF4-F1
#
_cell.length_a   1.000
_cell.length_b   1.000
_cell.length_c   1.000
_cell.angle_alpha   90.00
_cell.angle_beta   90.00
_cell.angle_gamma   90.00
#
_symmetry.space_group_name_H-M   'P 1'
#
loop_
_entity.id
_entity.type
_entity.pdbx_description
1 polymer ?
#
loop_
_entity_poly.entity_id
_entity_poly.type
_entity_poly.pdbx_seq_one_letter_code
_entity_poly.pdbx_strand_id
1 'polypeptide(L)'
;MDEDAEALRSAPPVVGEFFDRISAPPEWFDPQVVYAGCRKFHAYSDLFLTSFVTDIIVRGFTTLISQSFFITGRLTDRGVRRLRQNIRHLLEIMLPGGLERHGEGWKLSVRLRLVHARVRQQLLASEDWDQEAHGMPLSVAHIALASCNFSGMMLWAAGRIGARLNDEERDSFMQIWRYAAWLMGVPDALLFRDEAEAREMFRVGYMCEPPFGVEAIAMAISVINSAPLVIGIEDKDERKALLSYGYRLSRALLGDELADQLMFPKSRTTGALVYLRMRRRIQEVIDALRGPGQRAKGLRTQNFMTMLDISVLDEEGISYRLPDELHGDASRW
;
A
#
# COMPACT_ATOMS: atom_id res chain seq x y z
N MET A 1 -10.13 27.06 2.03
CA MET A 1 -9.78 27.61 0.70
C MET A 1 -9.20 29.02 0.82
N ASP A 2 -9.88 29.99 1.45
CA ASP A 2 -9.32 31.33 1.68
C ASP A 2 -8.23 31.37 2.78
N GLU A 3 -8.41 30.62 3.88
CA GLU A 3 -7.40 30.49 4.94
C GLU A 3 -6.13 29.77 4.45
N ASP A 4 -6.29 28.74 3.61
CA ASP A 4 -5.18 27.99 3.02
C ASP A 4 -4.35 28.89 2.09
N ALA A 5 -5.01 29.77 1.33
CA ALA A 5 -4.35 30.71 0.44
C ALA A 5 -3.56 31.77 1.23
N GLU A 6 -4.10 32.27 2.35
CA GLU A 6 -3.38 33.20 3.22
C GLU A 6 -2.20 32.55 3.94
N ALA A 7 -2.39 31.32 4.45
CA ALA A 7 -1.31 30.55 5.05
C ALA A 7 -0.18 30.28 4.06
N LEU A 8 -0.49 29.92 2.81
CA LEU A 8 0.49 29.76 1.72
C LEU A 8 1.21 31.07 1.37
N ARG A 9 0.51 32.21 1.34
CA ARG A 9 1.12 33.54 1.11
C ARG A 9 2.10 33.93 2.21
N SER A 10 1.84 33.52 3.45
CA SER A 10 2.72 33.79 4.60
C SER A 10 3.84 32.75 4.82
N ALA A 11 3.83 31.65 4.07
CA ALA A 11 4.81 30.58 4.20
C ALA A 11 6.18 30.96 3.59
N PRO A 12 7.28 30.32 4.02
CA PRO A 12 8.59 30.50 3.38
C PRO A 12 8.52 30.24 1.87
N PRO A 13 9.25 31.00 1.02
CA PRO A 13 9.15 30.89 -0.44
C PRO A 13 9.34 29.48 -1.01
N VAL A 14 10.21 28.67 -0.39
CA VAL A 14 10.47 27.27 -0.76
C VAL A 14 9.21 26.39 -0.70
N VAL A 15 8.23 26.73 0.15
CA VAL A 15 6.95 26.02 0.22
C VAL A 15 6.10 26.34 -1.00
N GLY A 16 6.05 27.62 -1.42
CA GLY A 16 5.38 28.04 -2.65
C GLY A 16 5.97 27.34 -3.87
N GLU A 17 7.30 27.41 -4.03
CA GLU A 17 8.02 26.74 -5.13
C GLU A 17 7.78 25.22 -5.16
N PHE A 18 7.70 24.58 -3.99
CA PHE A 18 7.36 23.17 -3.90
C PHE A 18 5.97 22.88 -4.48
N PHE A 19 4.95 23.63 -4.07
CA PHE A 19 3.58 23.46 -4.54
C PHE A 19 3.41 23.85 -6.02
N ASP A 20 4.11 24.88 -6.49
CA ASP A 20 4.11 25.26 -7.90
C ASP A 20 4.65 24.12 -8.77
N ARG A 21 5.74 23.46 -8.35
CA ARG A 21 6.32 22.33 -9.08
C ARG A 21 5.40 21.12 -9.17
N ILE A 22 4.58 20.84 -8.15
CA ILE A 22 3.66 19.70 -8.15
C ILE A 22 2.24 20.05 -8.62
N SER A 23 1.99 21.34 -8.91
CA SER A 23 0.69 21.83 -9.37
C SER A 23 0.37 21.43 -10.80
N ALA A 24 1.40 21.22 -11.62
CA ALA A 24 1.27 20.68 -12.98
C ALA A 24 1.71 19.21 -12.97
N PRO A 25 0.85 18.27 -13.39
CA PRO A 25 1.27 16.87 -13.53
C PRO A 25 2.31 16.73 -14.65
N PRO A 26 3.14 15.67 -14.63
CA PRO A 26 4.05 15.35 -15.73
C PRO A 26 3.31 15.12 -17.05
N GLU A 27 3.96 15.39 -18.19
CA GLU A 27 3.37 15.26 -19.53
C GLU A 27 2.84 13.85 -19.84
N TRP A 28 3.41 12.82 -19.21
CA TRP A 28 2.99 11.43 -19.40
C TRP A 28 1.77 11.02 -18.56
N PHE A 29 1.29 11.88 -17.65
CA PHE A 29 0.12 11.59 -16.83
C PHE A 29 -1.15 12.12 -17.47
N ASP A 30 -2.09 11.22 -17.78
CA ASP A 30 -3.41 11.55 -18.29
C ASP A 30 -4.50 11.09 -17.30
N PRO A 31 -5.25 12.02 -16.67
CA PRO A 31 -6.31 11.66 -15.72
C PRO A 31 -7.50 10.93 -16.38
N GLN A 32 -7.65 10.95 -17.70
CA GLN A 32 -8.71 10.20 -18.38
C GLN A 32 -8.36 8.71 -18.54
N VAL A 33 -7.06 8.39 -18.65
CA VAL A 33 -6.59 7.02 -18.85
C VAL A 33 -6.67 6.19 -17.56
N VAL A 34 -6.62 6.82 -16.38
CA VAL A 34 -6.64 6.10 -15.09
C VAL A 34 -7.97 5.42 -14.73
N TYR A 35 -9.08 5.78 -15.40
CA TYR A 35 -10.39 5.25 -15.02
C TYR A 35 -10.55 3.74 -15.26
N ALA A 36 -9.87 3.14 -16.24
CA ALA A 36 -9.96 1.70 -16.50
C ALA A 36 -9.40 0.88 -15.33
N GLY A 37 -8.23 1.28 -14.82
CA GLY A 37 -7.55 0.71 -13.66
C GLY A 37 -8.39 0.88 -12.40
N CYS A 38 -8.91 2.09 -12.13
CA CYS A 38 -9.84 2.33 -11.01
C CYS A 38 -11.02 1.35 -11.04
N ARG A 39 -11.73 1.25 -12.17
CA ARG A 39 -12.89 0.35 -12.32
C ARG A 39 -12.53 -1.10 -12.02
N LYS A 40 -11.38 -1.57 -12.50
CA LYS A 40 -10.96 -2.96 -12.27
C LYS A 40 -10.45 -3.22 -10.87
N PHE A 41 -9.75 -2.28 -10.26
CA PHE A 41 -9.42 -2.34 -8.85
C PHE A 41 -10.69 -2.51 -8.01
N HIS A 42 -11.71 -1.68 -8.23
CA HIS A 42 -12.98 -1.77 -7.50
C HIS A 42 -13.75 -3.07 -7.76
N ALA A 43 -13.72 -3.58 -9.00
CA ALA A 43 -14.38 -4.86 -9.35
C ALA A 43 -13.72 -6.10 -8.69
N TYR A 44 -12.45 -5.97 -8.29
CA TYR A 44 -11.62 -7.00 -7.66
C TYR A 44 -11.03 -6.54 -6.32
N SER A 45 -11.71 -5.61 -5.63
CA SER A 45 -11.18 -4.99 -4.40
C SER A 45 -10.90 -6.01 -3.31
N ASP A 46 -11.71 -7.07 -3.22
CA ASP A 46 -11.50 -8.23 -2.36
C ASP A 46 -10.12 -8.87 -2.60
N LEU A 47 -9.76 -9.09 -3.86
CA LEU A 47 -8.48 -9.70 -4.22
C LEU A 47 -7.32 -8.73 -4.05
N PHE A 48 -7.47 -7.48 -4.50
CA PHE A 48 -6.42 -6.48 -4.33
C PHE A 48 -6.09 -6.27 -2.85
N LEU A 49 -7.08 -6.05 -1.99
CA LEU A 49 -6.88 -5.89 -0.54
C LEU A 49 -6.34 -7.18 0.12
N THR A 50 -6.80 -8.35 -0.32
CA THR A 50 -6.24 -9.63 0.17
C THR A 50 -4.76 -9.73 -0.18
N SER A 51 -4.36 -9.44 -1.43
CA SER A 51 -2.96 -9.46 -1.86
C SER A 51 -2.14 -8.39 -1.15
N PHE A 52 -2.73 -7.23 -0.89
CA PHE A 52 -2.10 -6.13 -0.17
C PHE A 52 -1.68 -6.54 1.24
N VAL A 53 -2.59 -7.17 1.99
CA VAL A 53 -2.32 -7.64 3.37
C VAL A 53 -1.41 -8.86 3.39
N THR A 54 -1.62 -9.81 2.48
CA THR A 54 -0.95 -11.12 2.54
C THR A 54 0.38 -11.19 1.79
N ASP A 55 0.72 -10.21 0.95
CA ASP A 55 1.99 -10.16 0.22
C ASP A 55 2.61 -8.77 0.31
N ILE A 56 1.93 -7.75 -0.20
CA ILE A 56 2.56 -6.45 -0.48
C ILE A 56 3.07 -5.74 0.77
N ILE A 57 2.26 -5.62 1.83
CA ILE A 57 2.72 -5.02 3.09
C ILE A 57 3.77 -5.91 3.76
N VAL A 58 3.56 -7.22 3.78
CA VAL A 58 4.48 -8.18 4.42
C VAL A 58 5.87 -8.10 3.79
N ARG A 59 5.94 -8.16 2.45
CA ARG A 59 7.16 -7.99 1.66
C ARG A 59 7.74 -6.59 1.79
N GLY A 60 6.92 -5.57 1.97
CA GLY A 60 7.40 -4.22 2.29
C GLY A 60 8.20 -4.22 3.60
N PHE A 61 7.75 -4.93 4.63
CA PHE A 61 8.46 -5.01 5.91
C PHE A 61 9.72 -5.85 5.89
N THR A 62 10.00 -6.61 4.82
CA THR A 62 11.29 -7.30 4.68
C THR A 62 12.37 -6.41 4.07
N THR A 63 12.09 -5.11 3.92
CA THR A 63 13.02 -4.06 3.47
C THR A 63 13.32 -3.10 4.63
N LEU A 64 14.22 -2.13 4.44
CA LEU A 64 14.53 -1.05 5.39
C LEU A 64 13.32 -0.22 5.86
N ILE A 65 12.15 -0.41 5.25
CA ILE A 65 10.88 0.12 5.76
C ILE A 65 10.73 -0.29 7.22
N SER A 66 10.97 -1.56 7.57
CA SER A 66 10.83 -2.05 8.94
C SER A 66 11.74 -1.30 9.92
N GLN A 67 13.01 -1.11 9.57
CA GLN A 67 13.97 -0.38 10.40
C GLN A 67 13.49 1.03 10.72
N SER A 68 12.94 1.74 9.72
CA SER A 68 12.39 3.09 9.92
C SER A 68 11.19 3.10 10.90
N PHE A 69 10.35 2.07 10.89
CA PHE A 69 9.24 1.93 11.84
C PHE A 69 9.71 1.58 13.23
N PHE A 70 10.70 0.70 13.33
CA PHE A 70 11.27 0.26 14.59
C PHE A 70 11.88 1.44 15.35
N ILE A 71 12.78 2.19 14.70
CA ILE A 71 13.49 3.32 15.32
C ILE A 71 12.54 4.43 15.74
N THR A 72 11.50 4.71 14.96
CA THR A 72 10.54 5.77 15.28
C THR A 72 9.52 5.41 16.39
N GLY A 73 9.73 4.28 17.09
CA GLY A 73 8.86 3.80 18.16
C GLY A 73 7.54 3.16 17.68
N ARG A 74 7.33 3.07 16.37
CA ARG A 74 6.06 2.60 15.81
C ARG A 74 5.88 1.08 15.80
N LEU A 75 6.71 0.35 16.56
CA LEU A 75 6.63 -1.10 16.68
C LEU A 75 5.54 -1.52 17.67
N THR A 76 5.36 -0.75 18.74
CA THR A 76 4.42 -1.02 19.82
C THR A 76 3.28 -0.02 19.78
N ASP A 77 2.06 -0.54 19.73
CA ASP A 77 0.79 0.21 19.75
C ASP A 77 0.23 0.75 18.41
N ARG A 78 -0.06 -0.16 17.45
CA ARG A 78 -1.31 -0.21 16.60
C ARG A 78 -1.07 -0.69 15.16
N GLY A 79 -0.74 -1.98 14.98
CA GLY A 79 -0.74 -2.62 13.65
C GLY A 79 -2.05 -2.38 12.86
N VAL A 80 -3.18 -2.25 13.57
CA VAL A 80 -4.49 -1.85 13.03
C VAL A 80 -4.47 -0.46 12.42
N ARG A 81 -3.98 0.56 13.14
CA ARG A 81 -3.92 1.95 12.65
C ARG A 81 -3.04 2.06 11.42
N ARG A 82 -1.88 1.40 11.48
CA ARG A 82 -0.92 1.31 10.37
C ARG A 82 -1.57 0.70 9.13
N LEU A 83 -2.26 -0.43 9.31
CA LEU A 83 -2.96 -1.12 8.24
C LEU A 83 -4.06 -0.22 7.64
N ARG A 84 -4.82 0.50 8.48
CA ARG A 84 -5.83 1.47 8.02
C ARG A 84 -5.21 2.62 7.21
N GLN A 85 -4.09 3.20 7.63
CA GLN A 85 -3.40 4.27 6.89
C GLN A 85 -2.97 3.80 5.49
N ASN A 86 -2.37 2.61 5.42
CA ASN A 86 -1.96 2.00 4.15
C ASN A 86 -3.16 1.72 3.23
N ILE A 87 -4.25 1.16 3.78
CA ILE A 87 -5.48 0.90 3.03
C ILE A 87 -6.10 2.21 2.55
N ARG A 88 -6.17 3.24 3.40
CA ARG A 88 -6.75 4.54 3.03
C ARG A 88 -6.02 5.16 1.85
N HIS A 89 -4.69 5.26 1.89
CA HIS A 89 -3.92 5.81 0.75
C HIS A 89 -4.18 5.03 -0.54
N LEU A 90 -4.13 3.68 -0.48
CA LEU A 90 -4.43 2.82 -1.63
C LEU A 90 -5.83 3.09 -2.20
N LEU A 91 -6.85 3.16 -1.35
CA LEU A 91 -8.23 3.38 -1.78
C LEU A 91 -8.40 4.75 -2.44
N GLU A 92 -7.84 5.79 -1.83
CA GLU A 92 -8.01 7.18 -2.25
C GLU A 92 -7.35 7.47 -3.60
N ILE A 93 -6.16 6.90 -3.88
CA ILE A 93 -5.54 7.03 -5.21
C ILE A 93 -6.26 6.23 -6.28
N MET A 94 -7.02 5.20 -5.90
CA MET A 94 -7.79 4.34 -6.81
C MET A 94 -9.23 4.84 -7.03
N LEU A 95 -9.66 5.93 -6.39
CA LEU A 95 -10.94 6.56 -6.67
C LEU A 95 -10.88 7.40 -7.96
N PRO A 96 -11.95 7.42 -8.77
CA PRO A 96 -12.07 8.36 -9.90
C PRO A 96 -11.87 9.80 -9.41
N GLY A 97 -10.95 10.53 -10.04
CA GLY A 97 -10.58 11.89 -9.63
C GLY A 97 -9.73 12.00 -8.36
N GLY A 98 -9.41 10.88 -7.70
CA GLY A 98 -8.65 10.88 -6.44
C GLY A 98 -7.24 11.46 -6.58
N LEU A 99 -6.61 11.28 -7.75
CA LEU A 99 -5.31 11.85 -8.09
C LEU A 99 -5.37 13.18 -8.85
N GLU A 100 -6.56 13.69 -9.19
CA GLU A 100 -6.66 15.04 -9.74
C GLU A 100 -6.20 16.07 -8.70
N ARG A 101 -5.84 17.28 -9.16
CA ARG A 101 -5.37 18.33 -8.26
C ARG A 101 -6.44 18.59 -7.19
N HIS A 102 -6.02 18.60 -5.93
CA HIS A 102 -6.89 18.70 -4.75
C HIS A 102 -7.78 17.48 -4.45
N GLY A 103 -7.67 16.38 -5.20
CA GLY A 103 -8.24 15.09 -4.82
C GLY A 103 -7.59 14.54 -3.54
N GLU A 104 -8.30 13.69 -2.80
CA GLU A 104 -7.81 13.16 -1.53
C GLU A 104 -6.58 12.25 -1.71
N GLY A 105 -6.55 11.42 -2.74
CA GLY A 105 -5.38 10.62 -3.10
C GLY A 105 -4.15 11.48 -3.43
N TRP A 106 -4.37 12.59 -4.14
CA TRP A 106 -3.33 13.59 -4.43
C TRP A 106 -2.80 14.22 -3.14
N LYS A 107 -3.69 14.73 -2.28
CA LYS A 107 -3.33 15.35 -0.99
C LYS A 107 -2.55 14.39 -0.10
N LEU A 108 -3.03 13.15 0.02
CA LEU A 108 -2.38 12.11 0.82
C LEU A 108 -0.99 11.76 0.27
N SER A 109 -0.83 11.65 -1.04
CA SER A 109 0.47 11.35 -1.67
C SER A 109 1.49 12.48 -1.42
N VAL A 110 1.06 13.74 -1.57
CA VAL A 110 1.89 14.91 -1.26
C VAL A 110 2.24 14.96 0.23
N ARG A 111 1.28 14.63 1.09
CA ARG A 111 1.50 14.59 2.54
C ARG A 111 2.49 13.51 2.95
N LEU A 112 2.40 12.32 2.35
CA LEU A 112 3.38 11.25 2.55
C LEU A 112 4.80 11.70 2.19
N ARG A 113 4.98 12.52 1.14
CA ARG A 113 6.28 13.13 0.82
C ARG A 113 6.84 13.95 1.98
N LEU A 114 6.00 14.77 2.61
CA LEU A 114 6.39 15.61 3.74
C LEU A 114 6.68 14.78 4.99
N VAL A 115 5.85 13.75 5.25
CA VAL A 115 6.10 12.78 6.34
C VAL A 115 7.42 12.06 6.12
N HIS A 116 7.71 11.58 4.91
CA HIS A 116 8.98 10.93 4.59
C HIS A 116 10.17 11.87 4.76
N ALA A 117 10.03 13.15 4.37
CA ALA A 117 11.08 14.15 4.59
C ALA A 117 11.36 14.38 6.08
N ARG A 118 10.31 14.49 6.90
CA ARG A 118 10.45 14.67 8.34
C ARG A 118 11.03 13.43 9.03
N VAL A 119 10.54 12.24 8.71
CA VAL A 119 11.06 10.97 9.25
C VAL A 119 12.52 10.78 8.85
N ARG A 120 12.89 11.10 7.61
CA ARG A 120 14.30 11.07 7.18
C ARG A 120 15.17 11.99 8.03
N GLN A 121 14.73 13.21 8.31
CA GLN A 121 15.45 14.14 9.17
C GLN A 121 15.62 13.58 10.59
N GLN A 122 14.57 12.96 11.14
CA GLN A 122 14.62 12.36 12.48
C GLN A 122 15.57 11.15 12.53
N LEU A 123 15.53 10.27 11.53
CA LEU A 123 16.42 9.11 11.46
C LEU A 123 17.88 9.52 11.30
N LEU A 124 18.17 10.55 10.48
CA LEU A 124 19.53 11.10 10.37
C LEU A 124 20.06 11.71 11.66
N ALA A 125 19.18 12.13 12.56
CA ALA A 125 19.55 12.67 13.87
C ALA A 125 19.59 11.59 14.97
N SER A 126 19.18 10.36 14.67
CA SER A 126 19.15 9.24 15.60
C SER A 126 20.45 8.44 15.53
N GLU A 127 20.97 8.04 16.68
CA GLU A 127 22.11 7.12 16.77
C GLU A 127 21.74 5.67 16.38
N ASP A 128 20.44 5.35 16.32
CA ASP A 128 19.95 4.00 15.99
C ASP A 128 19.92 3.73 14.48
N TRP A 129 20.07 4.76 13.63
CA TRP A 129 20.18 4.59 12.18
C TRP A 129 21.64 4.44 11.76
N ASP A 130 22.05 3.22 11.41
CA ASP A 130 23.35 2.95 10.82
C ASP A 130 23.42 3.44 9.37
N GLN A 131 23.87 4.68 9.18
CA GLN A 131 23.99 5.30 7.86
C GLN A 131 25.09 4.66 7.00
N GLU A 132 26.12 4.07 7.62
CA GLU A 132 27.20 3.41 6.87
C GLU A 132 26.69 2.10 6.26
N ALA A 133 25.94 1.31 7.03
CA ALA A 133 25.37 0.05 6.56
C ALA A 133 24.13 0.23 5.67
N HIS A 134 23.23 1.17 6.01
CA HIS A 134 21.91 1.30 5.35
C HIS A 134 21.81 2.49 4.39
N GLY A 135 22.80 3.36 4.36
CA GLY A 135 22.78 4.58 3.55
C GLY A 135 21.76 5.60 4.04
N MET A 136 21.26 6.43 3.11
CA MET A 136 20.31 7.50 3.41
C MET A 136 18.92 6.92 3.77
N PRO A 137 18.36 7.23 4.95
CA PRO A 137 17.04 6.75 5.33
C PRO A 137 15.96 7.26 4.37
N LEU A 138 15.00 6.38 4.05
CA LEU A 138 13.93 6.65 3.08
C LEU A 138 14.48 7.29 1.80
N SER A 139 15.57 6.76 1.24
CA SER A 139 16.16 7.29 0.01
C SER A 139 15.13 7.30 -1.13
N VAL A 140 15.35 8.14 -2.14
CA VAL A 140 14.48 8.17 -3.33
C VAL A 140 14.42 6.80 -4.03
N ALA A 141 15.54 6.07 -4.05
CA ALA A 141 15.60 4.71 -4.58
C ALA A 141 14.72 3.74 -3.76
N HIS A 142 14.69 3.89 -2.44
CA HIS A 142 13.85 3.08 -1.57
C HIS A 142 12.36 3.40 -1.72
N ILE A 143 11.99 4.67 -1.91
CA ILE A 143 10.61 5.08 -2.25
C ILE A 143 10.21 4.52 -3.63
N ALA A 144 11.12 4.50 -4.60
CA ALA A 144 10.89 3.90 -5.91
C ALA A 144 10.69 2.37 -5.81
N LEU A 145 11.51 1.68 -5.00
CA LEU A 145 11.36 0.25 -4.71
C LEU A 145 10.00 -0.05 -4.08
N ALA A 146 9.60 0.71 -3.06
CA ALA A 146 8.29 0.59 -2.44
C ALA A 146 7.16 0.82 -3.47
N SER A 147 7.30 1.81 -4.34
CA SER A 147 6.33 2.10 -5.39
C SER A 147 6.22 0.94 -6.40
N CYS A 148 7.31 0.26 -6.72
CA CYS A 148 7.28 -0.95 -7.55
C CYS A 148 6.54 -2.11 -6.87
N ASN A 149 6.69 -2.24 -5.54
CA ASN A 149 5.98 -3.24 -4.75
C ASN A 149 4.46 -2.99 -4.74
N PHE A 150 4.06 -1.75 -4.49
CA PHE A 150 2.64 -1.37 -4.44
C PHE A 150 1.95 -1.35 -5.81
N SER A 151 2.72 -1.34 -6.90
CA SER A 151 2.23 -1.31 -8.27
C SER A 151 2.31 -2.68 -8.95
N GLY A 152 3.42 -2.96 -9.66
CA GLY A 152 3.59 -4.15 -10.49
C GLY A 152 3.55 -5.45 -9.68
N MET A 153 4.14 -5.48 -8.49
CA MET A 153 4.04 -6.66 -7.62
C MET A 153 2.62 -6.88 -7.09
N MET A 154 1.86 -5.81 -6.85
CA MET A 154 0.45 -5.90 -6.46
C MET A 154 -0.43 -6.44 -7.59
N LEU A 155 -0.25 -5.98 -8.83
CA LEU A 155 -0.91 -6.56 -10.00
C LEU A 155 -0.58 -8.05 -10.14
N TRP A 156 0.69 -8.40 -9.99
CA TRP A 156 1.14 -9.79 -10.04
C TRP A 156 0.47 -10.63 -8.95
N ALA A 157 0.50 -10.19 -7.69
CA ALA A 157 -0.06 -10.91 -6.55
C ALA A 157 -1.58 -11.08 -6.66
N ALA A 158 -2.31 -10.01 -7.00
CA ALA A 158 -3.74 -10.06 -7.24
C ALA A 158 -4.10 -11.00 -8.40
N GLY A 159 -3.32 -11.00 -9.48
CA GLY A 159 -3.48 -11.93 -10.60
C GLY A 159 -3.27 -13.40 -10.20
N ARG A 160 -2.35 -13.66 -9.28
CA ARG A 160 -2.05 -15.02 -8.76
C ARG A 160 -3.19 -15.61 -7.95
N ILE A 161 -4.04 -14.77 -7.36
CA ILE A 161 -5.24 -15.17 -6.60
C ILE A 161 -6.56 -15.01 -7.38
N GLY A 162 -6.50 -14.52 -8.62
CA GLY A 162 -7.63 -14.58 -9.56
C GLY A 162 -8.13 -13.26 -10.12
N ALA A 163 -7.48 -12.13 -9.86
CA ALA A 163 -7.81 -10.87 -10.51
C ALA A 163 -7.47 -10.94 -12.01
N ARG A 164 -8.33 -10.37 -12.86
CA ARG A 164 -8.15 -10.39 -14.32
C ARG A 164 -8.32 -8.99 -14.89
N LEU A 165 -7.24 -8.49 -15.47
CA LEU A 165 -7.13 -7.20 -16.11
C LEU A 165 -6.58 -7.40 -17.52
N ASN A 166 -7.14 -6.70 -18.49
CA ASN A 166 -6.56 -6.56 -19.83
C ASN A 166 -5.40 -5.56 -19.81
N ASP A 167 -4.74 -5.36 -20.95
CA ASP A 167 -3.53 -4.53 -21.04
C ASP A 167 -3.83 -3.05 -20.72
N GLU A 168 -4.92 -2.49 -21.25
CA GLU A 168 -5.37 -1.12 -20.95
C GLU A 168 -5.59 -0.90 -19.44
N GLU A 169 -6.25 -1.85 -18.77
CA GLU A 169 -6.55 -1.80 -17.35
C GLU A 169 -5.30 -1.94 -16.48
N ARG A 170 -4.29 -2.69 -16.94
CA ARG A 170 -2.99 -2.82 -16.28
C ARG A 170 -2.19 -1.53 -16.43
N ASP A 171 -2.07 -1.01 -17.65
CA ASP A 171 -1.35 0.24 -17.92
C ASP A 171 -1.95 1.40 -17.13
N SER A 172 -3.28 1.47 -17.10
CA SER A 172 -4.04 2.41 -16.28
C SER A 172 -3.72 2.30 -14.78
N PHE A 173 -3.68 1.08 -14.23
CA PHE A 173 -3.27 0.85 -12.83
C PHE A 173 -1.82 1.26 -12.57
N MET A 174 -0.93 0.99 -13.52
CA MET A 174 0.48 1.38 -13.43
C MET A 174 0.65 2.90 -13.48
N GLN A 175 -0.12 3.61 -14.31
CA GLN A 175 -0.08 5.07 -14.40
C GLN A 175 -0.53 5.75 -13.10
N ILE A 176 -1.55 5.22 -12.41
CA ILE A 176 -1.99 5.67 -11.08
C ILE A 176 -0.82 5.64 -10.09
N TRP A 177 -0.16 4.49 -9.97
CA TRP A 177 0.94 4.34 -9.02
C TRP A 177 2.20 5.11 -9.43
N ARG A 178 2.49 5.19 -10.74
CA ARG A 178 3.60 5.98 -11.26
C ARG A 178 3.44 7.45 -10.88
N TYR A 179 2.23 8.00 -11.01
CA TYR A 179 1.95 9.37 -10.60
C TYR A 179 1.93 9.56 -9.08
N ALA A 180 1.36 8.62 -8.32
CA ALA A 180 1.46 8.65 -6.86
C ALA A 180 2.93 8.66 -6.38
N ALA A 181 3.80 7.85 -6.99
CA ALA A 181 5.24 7.82 -6.71
C ALA A 181 5.93 9.15 -7.05
N TRP A 182 5.57 9.76 -8.18
CA TRP A 182 6.05 11.09 -8.56
C TRP A 182 5.64 12.16 -7.55
N LEU A 183 4.37 12.17 -7.11
CA LEU A 183 3.87 13.06 -6.05
C LEU A 183 4.63 12.85 -4.73
N MET A 184 4.98 11.59 -4.41
CA MET A 184 5.82 11.22 -3.28
C MET A 184 7.31 11.59 -3.44
N GLY A 185 7.72 12.12 -4.60
CA GLY A 185 9.03 12.71 -4.86
C GLY A 185 10.01 11.82 -5.62
N VAL A 186 9.56 10.71 -6.21
CA VAL A 186 10.39 9.89 -7.10
C VAL A 186 10.56 10.62 -8.44
N PRO A 187 11.81 10.87 -8.90
CA PRO A 187 12.07 11.52 -10.18
C PRO A 187 11.79 10.57 -11.34
N ASP A 188 11.47 11.14 -12.50
CA ASP A 188 11.12 10.40 -13.72
C ASP A 188 12.13 9.31 -14.11
N ALA A 189 13.42 9.55 -13.87
CA ALA A 189 14.49 8.58 -14.15
C ALA A 189 14.42 7.28 -13.31
N LEU A 190 13.66 7.27 -12.22
CA LEU A 190 13.46 6.12 -11.33
C LEU A 190 11.99 5.66 -11.29
N LEU A 191 11.16 6.14 -12.21
CA LEU A 191 9.78 5.68 -12.36
C LEU A 191 9.72 4.56 -13.39
N PHE A 192 9.03 3.47 -13.03
CA PHE A 192 8.65 2.43 -13.99
C PHE A 192 7.60 2.97 -14.97
N ARG A 193 7.59 2.43 -16.19
CA ARG A 193 6.60 2.75 -17.23
C ARG A 193 5.43 1.77 -17.24
N ASP A 194 5.72 0.50 -16.98
CA ASP A 194 4.75 -0.61 -17.05
C ASP A 194 4.99 -1.66 -15.95
N GLU A 195 4.12 -2.68 -15.91
CA GLU A 195 4.17 -3.76 -14.92
C GLU A 195 5.47 -4.58 -15.01
N ALA A 196 5.98 -4.83 -16.21
CA ALA A 196 7.18 -5.65 -16.39
C ALA A 196 8.41 -4.92 -15.87
N GLU A 197 8.55 -3.64 -16.20
CA GLU A 197 9.62 -2.77 -15.69
C GLU A 197 9.53 -2.62 -14.18
N ALA A 198 8.34 -2.38 -13.61
CA ALA A 198 8.16 -2.28 -12.16
C ALA A 198 8.60 -3.57 -11.44
N ARG A 199 8.27 -4.75 -11.99
CA ARG A 199 8.66 -6.04 -11.40
C ARG A 199 10.16 -6.29 -11.50
N GLU A 200 10.79 -5.90 -12.60
CA GLU A 200 12.24 -6.03 -12.75
C GLU A 200 12.99 -5.05 -11.85
N MET A 201 12.54 -3.79 -11.78
CA MET A 201 13.07 -2.80 -10.84
C MET A 201 12.91 -3.26 -9.39
N PHE A 202 11.76 -3.84 -9.03
CA PHE A 202 11.56 -4.44 -7.71
C PHE A 202 12.55 -5.58 -7.47
N ARG A 203 12.72 -6.50 -8.43
CA ARG A 203 13.67 -7.61 -8.31
C ARG A 203 15.09 -7.10 -8.07
N VAL A 204 15.54 -6.10 -8.83
CA VAL A 204 16.88 -5.51 -8.69
C VAL A 204 17.03 -4.79 -7.35
N GLY A 205 16.11 -3.87 -7.02
CA GLY A 205 16.20 -3.12 -5.78
C GLY A 205 16.08 -4.00 -4.53
N TYR A 206 15.25 -5.05 -4.56
CA TYR A 206 15.10 -5.97 -3.45
C TYR A 206 16.36 -6.82 -3.20
N MET A 207 17.17 -7.11 -4.22
CA MET A 207 18.48 -7.76 -4.02
C MET A 207 19.49 -6.86 -3.30
N CYS A 208 19.28 -5.55 -3.32
CA CYS A 208 20.13 -4.57 -2.64
C CYS A 208 19.70 -4.32 -1.19
N GLU A 209 18.56 -4.87 -0.75
CA GLU A 209 18.11 -4.73 0.63
C GLU A 209 18.96 -5.61 1.56
N PRO A 210 19.33 -5.11 2.75
CA PRO A 210 20.04 -5.91 3.73
C PRO A 210 19.13 -7.02 4.29
N PRO A 211 19.71 -8.08 4.88
CA PRO A 211 18.95 -9.05 5.64
C PRO A 211 18.12 -8.35 6.74
N PHE A 212 16.83 -8.68 6.82
CA PHE A 212 15.94 -8.11 7.81
C PHE A 212 16.05 -8.80 9.18
N GLY A 213 15.75 -8.07 10.25
CA GLY A 213 15.81 -8.55 11.62
C GLY A 213 14.44 -8.87 12.24
N VAL A 214 14.42 -8.89 13.57
CA VAL A 214 13.23 -9.22 14.37
C VAL A 214 12.09 -8.21 14.20
N GLU A 215 12.42 -6.97 13.87
CA GLU A 215 11.48 -5.90 13.60
C GLU A 215 10.59 -6.21 12.39
N ALA A 216 11.17 -6.72 11.30
CA ALA A 216 10.41 -7.15 10.13
C ALA A 216 9.44 -8.29 10.46
N ILE A 217 9.90 -9.29 11.24
CA ILE A 217 9.08 -10.42 11.69
C ILE A 217 7.88 -9.92 12.50
N ALA A 218 8.14 -9.07 13.50
CA ALA A 218 7.10 -8.52 14.36
C ALA A 218 6.04 -7.74 13.56
N MET A 219 6.46 -6.91 12.61
CA MET A 219 5.55 -6.11 11.77
C MET A 219 4.75 -6.95 10.78
N ALA A 220 5.39 -7.93 10.12
CA ALA A 220 4.72 -8.85 9.21
C ALA A 220 3.60 -9.63 9.92
N ILE A 221 3.89 -10.19 11.10
CA ILE A 221 2.92 -10.89 11.95
C ILE A 221 1.82 -9.94 12.42
N SER A 222 2.19 -8.73 12.86
CA SER A 222 1.26 -7.72 13.35
C SER A 222 0.21 -7.34 12.30
N VAL A 223 0.60 -7.18 11.03
CA VAL A 223 -0.36 -6.83 9.97
C VAL A 223 -1.33 -7.96 9.65
N ILE A 224 -0.86 -9.21 9.55
CA ILE A 224 -1.76 -10.35 9.34
C ILE A 224 -2.74 -10.48 10.53
N ASN A 225 -2.24 -10.29 11.76
CA ASN A 225 -3.06 -10.34 12.97
C ASN A 225 -4.03 -9.16 13.12
N SER A 226 -3.74 -8.02 12.47
CA SER A 226 -4.59 -6.83 12.48
C SER A 226 -5.74 -6.92 11.49
N ALA A 227 -5.63 -7.72 10.43
CA ALA A 227 -6.65 -7.79 9.39
C ALA A 227 -8.07 -8.14 9.90
N PRO A 228 -8.27 -9.15 10.78
CA PRO A 228 -9.60 -9.44 11.34
C PRO A 228 -10.16 -8.30 12.20
N LEU A 229 -9.30 -7.53 12.87
CA LEU A 229 -9.69 -6.41 13.72
C LEU A 229 -10.15 -5.21 12.89
N VAL A 230 -9.48 -4.95 11.77
CA VAL A 230 -9.85 -3.87 10.84
C VAL A 230 -11.25 -4.09 10.29
N ILE A 231 -11.58 -5.33 9.92
CA ILE A 231 -12.90 -5.70 9.35
C ILE A 231 -13.99 -5.97 10.39
N GLY A 232 -13.69 -5.85 11.69
CA GLY A 232 -14.68 -6.00 12.75
C GLY A 232 -15.11 -7.45 13.06
N ILE A 233 -14.27 -8.46 12.79
CA ILE A 233 -14.57 -9.84 13.19
C ILE A 233 -14.35 -10.00 14.71
N GLU A 234 -15.47 -10.11 15.42
CA GLU A 234 -15.49 -10.36 16.87
C GLU A 234 -15.42 -11.85 17.21
N ASP A 235 -16.00 -12.71 16.37
CA ASP A 235 -16.01 -14.16 16.60
C ASP A 235 -14.60 -14.76 16.58
N LYS A 236 -14.30 -15.57 17.60
CA LYS A 236 -12.95 -16.13 17.80
C LYS A 236 -12.60 -17.20 16.78
N ASP A 237 -13.56 -18.03 16.39
CA ASP A 237 -13.33 -19.13 15.46
C ASP A 237 -13.19 -18.60 14.03
N GLU A 238 -14.01 -17.63 13.66
CA GLU A 238 -13.91 -16.91 12.39
C GLU A 238 -12.57 -16.17 12.29
N ARG A 239 -12.16 -15.46 13.36
CA ARG A 239 -10.83 -14.83 13.43
C ARG A 239 -9.72 -15.84 13.23
N LYS A 240 -9.75 -16.97 13.93
CA LYS A 240 -8.73 -18.01 13.82
C LYS A 240 -8.69 -18.62 12.40
N ALA A 241 -9.84 -18.82 11.78
CA ALA A 241 -9.95 -19.30 10.41
C ALA A 241 -9.35 -18.30 9.42
N LEU A 242 -9.65 -17.01 9.57
CA LEU A 242 -9.12 -15.94 8.72
C LEU A 242 -7.61 -15.79 8.86
N LEU A 243 -7.07 -15.85 10.08
CA LEU A 243 -5.62 -15.83 10.30
C LEU A 243 -4.94 -17.04 9.65
N SER A 244 -5.48 -18.24 9.85
CA SER A 244 -4.95 -19.47 9.26
C SER A 244 -4.97 -19.40 7.73
N TYR A 245 -6.01 -18.81 7.15
CA TYR A 245 -6.10 -18.53 5.72
C TYR A 245 -5.06 -17.50 5.27
N GLY A 246 -4.95 -16.37 5.99
CA GLY A 246 -4.02 -15.29 5.71
C GLY A 246 -2.57 -15.76 5.69
N TYR A 247 -2.13 -16.49 6.71
CA TYR A 247 -0.78 -17.07 6.74
C TYR A 247 -0.54 -18.06 5.60
N ARG A 248 -1.51 -18.96 5.32
CA ARG A 248 -1.38 -19.92 4.21
C ARG A 248 -1.26 -19.22 2.87
N LEU A 249 -2.08 -18.20 2.64
CA LEU A 249 -2.05 -17.44 1.40
C LEU A 249 -0.75 -16.66 1.26
N SER A 250 -0.32 -16.02 2.35
CA SER A 250 0.95 -15.30 2.42
C SER A 250 2.12 -16.21 2.08
N ARG A 251 2.21 -17.40 2.68
CA ARG A 251 3.21 -18.42 2.29
C ARG A 251 3.15 -18.77 0.81
N ALA A 252 1.95 -18.94 0.25
CA ALA A 252 1.79 -19.30 -1.16
C ALA A 252 2.22 -18.19 -2.13
N LEU A 253 2.11 -16.91 -1.72
CA LEU A 253 2.52 -15.74 -2.51
C LEU A 253 4.00 -15.39 -2.34
N LEU A 254 4.49 -15.36 -1.09
CA LEU A 254 5.87 -15.04 -0.74
C LEU A 254 6.86 -16.14 -1.14
N GLY A 255 6.43 -17.39 -1.08
CA GLY A 255 7.30 -18.57 -1.13
C GLY A 255 7.65 -19.06 0.27
N ASP A 256 7.97 -20.35 0.37
CA ASP A 256 8.20 -21.00 1.66
C ASP A 256 9.45 -20.48 2.38
N GLU A 257 10.51 -20.13 1.64
CA GLU A 257 11.77 -19.63 2.21
C GLU A 257 11.58 -18.30 2.96
N LEU A 258 11.02 -17.29 2.29
CA LEU A 258 10.79 -15.98 2.91
C LEU A 258 9.78 -16.08 4.06
N ALA A 259 8.74 -16.89 3.91
CA ALA A 259 7.77 -17.07 4.97
C ALA A 259 8.31 -17.84 6.18
N ASP A 260 9.30 -18.71 5.98
CA ASP A 260 10.02 -19.37 7.06
C ASP A 260 10.93 -18.40 7.81
N GLN A 261 11.63 -17.52 7.10
CA GLN A 261 12.41 -16.43 7.72
C GLN A 261 11.51 -15.48 8.53
N LEU A 262 10.28 -15.25 8.07
CA LEU A 262 9.24 -14.50 8.79
C LEU A 262 8.54 -15.28 9.91
N MET A 263 8.96 -16.52 10.19
CA MET A 263 8.41 -17.37 11.24
C MET A 263 6.90 -17.67 11.07
N PHE A 264 6.39 -17.68 9.85
CA PHE A 264 4.97 -17.96 9.59
C PHE A 264 4.62 -19.43 9.83
N PRO A 265 3.43 -19.74 10.37
CA PRO A 265 2.99 -21.11 10.61
C PRO A 265 3.09 -21.97 9.34
N LYS A 266 3.72 -23.14 9.47
CA LYS A 266 3.85 -24.10 8.37
C LYS A 266 2.46 -24.51 7.88
N SER A 267 2.26 -24.50 6.57
CA SER A 267 1.01 -24.95 5.95
C SER A 267 1.27 -25.48 4.54
N ARG A 268 0.38 -26.34 4.03
CA ARG A 268 0.45 -26.83 2.66
C ARG A 268 -0.02 -25.73 1.69
N THR A 269 0.89 -25.27 0.84
CA THR A 269 0.68 -24.23 -0.17
C THR A 269 0.48 -24.80 -1.58
N THR A 270 0.86 -26.07 -1.81
CA THR A 270 0.75 -26.74 -3.11
C THR A 270 -0.67 -26.67 -3.66
N GLY A 271 -0.83 -26.09 -4.84
CA GLY A 271 -2.12 -25.95 -5.51
C GLY A 271 -3.04 -24.88 -4.93
N ALA A 272 -2.69 -24.19 -3.83
CA ALA A 272 -3.57 -23.19 -3.20
C ALA A 272 -3.94 -22.04 -4.15
N LEU A 273 -2.94 -21.46 -4.83
CA LEU A 273 -3.17 -20.38 -5.80
C LEU A 273 -3.93 -20.87 -7.05
N VAL A 274 -3.70 -22.12 -7.48
CA VAL A 274 -4.45 -22.72 -8.58
C VAL A 274 -5.92 -22.88 -8.19
N TYR A 275 -6.17 -23.41 -7.00
CA TYR A 275 -7.51 -23.56 -6.44
C TYR A 275 -8.24 -22.21 -6.34
N LEU A 276 -7.59 -21.16 -5.83
CA LEU A 276 -8.19 -19.82 -5.75
C LEU A 276 -8.57 -19.27 -7.13
N ARG A 277 -7.68 -19.39 -8.13
CA ARG A 277 -7.97 -18.96 -9.50
C ARG A 277 -9.12 -19.77 -10.12
N MET A 278 -9.15 -21.08 -9.92
CA MET A 278 -10.21 -21.94 -10.44
C MET A 278 -11.55 -21.63 -9.78
N ARG A 279 -11.58 -21.51 -8.45
CA ARG A 279 -12.76 -21.10 -7.69
C ARG A 279 -13.28 -19.75 -8.18
N ARG A 280 -12.40 -18.78 -8.41
CA ARG A 280 -12.79 -17.47 -8.95
C ARG A 280 -13.40 -17.60 -10.34
N ARG A 281 -12.79 -18.39 -11.22
CA ARG A 281 -13.29 -18.61 -12.58
C ARG A 281 -14.68 -19.24 -12.58
N ILE A 282 -14.91 -20.23 -11.73
CA ILE A 282 -16.22 -20.86 -11.55
C ILE A 282 -17.24 -19.82 -11.06
N GLN A 283 -16.88 -19.02 -10.05
CA GLN A 283 -17.77 -17.99 -9.53
C GLN A 283 -18.15 -16.96 -10.60
N GLU A 284 -17.21 -16.53 -11.43
CA GLU A 284 -17.48 -15.57 -12.51
C GLU A 284 -18.38 -16.15 -13.61
N VAL A 285 -18.25 -17.45 -13.91
CA VAL A 285 -19.17 -18.15 -14.82
C VAL A 285 -20.56 -18.23 -14.20
N ILE A 286 -20.67 -18.59 -12.93
CA ILE A 286 -21.95 -18.62 -12.20
C ILE A 286 -22.60 -17.23 -12.19
N ASP A 287 -21.84 -16.18 -11.90
CA ASP A 287 -22.31 -14.79 -11.88
C ASP A 287 -22.76 -14.32 -13.26
N ALA A 288 -22.09 -14.77 -14.33
CA ALA A 288 -22.48 -14.46 -15.71
C ALA A 288 -23.79 -15.16 -16.10
N LEU A 289 -23.99 -16.41 -15.66
CA LEU A 289 -25.20 -17.19 -15.92
C LEU A 289 -26.43 -16.66 -15.15
N ARG A 290 -26.24 -16.05 -13.98
CA ARG A 290 -27.33 -15.46 -13.16
C ARG A 290 -27.87 -14.13 -13.69
N GLY A 291 -27.30 -13.57 -14.75
CA GLY A 291 -27.77 -12.35 -15.40
C GLY A 291 -27.44 -11.04 -14.66
N PRO A 292 -27.58 -9.87 -15.31
CA PRO A 292 -27.09 -8.58 -14.82
C PRO A 292 -27.74 -8.08 -13.51
N GLY A 293 -28.98 -8.50 -13.23
CA GLY A 293 -29.76 -8.07 -12.06
C GLY A 293 -29.49 -8.86 -10.77
N GLN A 294 -28.91 -10.06 -10.86
CA GLN A 294 -28.51 -10.89 -9.71
C GLN A 294 -26.99 -11.06 -9.58
N ARG A 295 -26.20 -10.49 -10.50
CA ARG A 295 -24.75 -10.30 -10.32
C ARG A 295 -24.55 -9.74 -8.92
N ALA A 296 -23.65 -10.34 -8.14
CA ALA A 296 -23.38 -10.09 -6.72
C ALA A 296 -22.95 -8.63 -6.41
N LYS A 297 -23.83 -7.66 -6.70
CA LYS A 297 -23.76 -6.25 -6.38
C LYS A 297 -23.80 -6.05 -4.87
N GLY A 298 -24.39 -6.99 -4.14
CA GLY A 298 -24.37 -7.05 -2.67
C GLY A 298 -22.95 -7.23 -2.15
N LEU A 299 -22.35 -8.41 -2.26
CA LEU A 299 -21.09 -8.73 -1.58
C LEU A 299 -19.87 -7.88 -1.99
N ARG A 300 -19.67 -7.58 -3.28
CA ARG A 300 -18.47 -6.83 -3.72
C ARG A 300 -18.55 -5.35 -3.33
N THR A 301 -19.70 -4.74 -3.58
CA THR A 301 -19.94 -3.34 -3.19
C THR A 301 -20.03 -3.22 -1.68
N GLN A 302 -20.65 -4.18 -0.98
CA GLN A 302 -20.74 -4.17 0.48
C GLN A 302 -19.36 -4.33 1.13
N ASN A 303 -18.52 -5.27 0.68
CA ASN A 303 -17.16 -5.40 1.22
C ASN A 303 -16.32 -4.15 0.94
N PHE A 304 -16.44 -3.56 -0.25
CA PHE A 304 -15.74 -2.32 -0.59
C PHE A 304 -16.27 -1.12 0.21
N MET A 305 -17.59 -0.98 0.36
CA MET A 305 -18.23 0.09 1.12
C MET A 305 -17.93 -0.05 2.61
N THR A 306 -18.00 -1.25 3.18
CA THR A 306 -17.56 -1.52 4.56
C THR A 306 -16.09 -1.13 4.75
N MET A 307 -15.23 -1.38 3.77
CA MET A 307 -13.82 -0.97 3.84
C MET A 307 -13.62 0.55 3.69
N LEU A 308 -14.38 1.20 2.80
CA LEU A 308 -14.42 2.66 2.71
C LEU A 308 -14.91 3.26 4.02
N ASP A 309 -16.00 2.75 4.59
CA ASP A 309 -16.54 3.15 5.88
C ASP A 309 -15.48 2.96 6.99
N ILE A 310 -14.75 1.85 7.03
CA ILE A 310 -13.63 1.65 7.98
C ILE A 310 -12.49 2.66 7.74
N SER A 311 -12.24 3.07 6.50
CA SER A 311 -11.21 4.06 6.18
C SER A 311 -11.63 5.51 6.45
N VAL A 312 -12.93 5.80 6.38
CA VAL A 312 -13.56 7.13 6.51
C VAL A 312 -14.01 7.40 7.95
N LEU A 313 -14.50 6.40 8.68
CA LEU A 313 -15.07 6.56 10.04
C LEU A 313 -14.03 6.82 11.15
N ASP A 314 -12.72 6.79 10.85
CA ASP A 314 -11.65 7.00 11.84
C ASP A 314 -11.00 8.40 11.72
N GLU A 315 -11.78 9.43 11.36
CA GLU A 315 -11.32 10.83 11.41
C GLU A 315 -10.91 11.26 12.83
N GLU A 316 -11.46 10.65 13.88
CA GLU A 316 -11.07 10.94 15.27
C GLU A 316 -9.73 10.31 15.70
N GLY A 317 -9.12 9.43 14.88
CA GLY A 317 -7.90 8.68 15.24
C GLY A 317 -6.74 8.71 14.24
N ILE A 318 -6.99 9.03 12.97
CA ILE A 318 -5.96 9.17 11.94
C ILE A 318 -5.65 10.66 11.73
N SER A 319 -4.96 11.28 12.69
CA SER A 319 -4.38 12.61 12.44
C SER A 319 -3.18 12.48 11.51
N TYR A 320 -2.94 13.52 10.73
CA TYR A 320 -1.84 13.61 9.77
C TYR A 320 -0.98 14.85 10.05
N ARG A 321 -0.74 15.12 11.34
CA ARG A 321 0.27 16.10 11.73
C ARG A 321 1.66 15.60 11.29
N LEU A 322 2.63 16.50 11.21
CA LEU A 322 3.98 16.03 10.97
C LEU A 322 4.53 15.40 12.26
N PRO A 323 5.45 14.42 12.14
CA PRO A 323 6.16 13.90 13.31
C PRO A 323 6.87 15.02 14.07
N ASP A 324 6.51 15.25 15.33
CA ASP A 324 7.15 16.27 16.16
C ASP A 324 8.41 15.72 16.85
N GLU A 325 8.37 14.48 17.32
CA GLU A 325 9.44 13.78 18.07
C GLU A 325 9.86 12.46 17.41
N LEU A 326 11.07 11.97 17.70
CA LEU A 326 11.65 10.75 17.13
C LEU A 326 10.91 9.48 17.59
N HIS A 327 10.68 9.35 18.89
CA HIS A 327 9.91 8.25 19.48
C HIS A 327 8.48 8.71 19.70
N GLY A 328 7.58 8.22 18.85
CA GLY A 328 6.25 8.79 18.70
C GLY A 328 5.11 8.03 19.38
N ASP A 329 5.31 7.34 20.50
CA ASP A 329 4.25 6.50 21.10
C ASP A 329 3.01 7.30 21.56
N ALA A 330 3.20 8.56 21.96
CA ALA A 330 2.14 9.48 22.41
C ALA A 330 1.60 10.43 21.30
N SER A 331 2.20 10.38 20.12
CA SER A 331 2.03 11.42 19.12
C SER A 331 0.91 11.05 18.14
N ARG A 332 -0.13 11.91 18.06
CA ARG A 332 -1.39 11.60 17.35
C ARG A 332 -1.29 11.65 15.81
N TRP A 333 -0.10 11.71 15.23
CA TRP A 333 0.10 11.88 13.78
C TRP A 333 0.21 10.57 12.99
#